data_AF-A0A6P0RWT4-F1
#
_entry.id   AF-A0A6P0RWT4-F1
#
_cell.length_a   1.000
_cell.length_b   1.000
_cell.length_c   1.000
_cell.angle_alpha   90.00
_cell.angle_beta   90.00
_cell.angle_gamma   90.00
#
_symmetry.space_group_name_H-M   'P 1'
#
loop_
_entity.id
_entity.type
_entity.pdbx_description
1 polymer ?
#
loop_
_entity_poly.entity_id
_entity_poly.type
_entity_poly.pdbx_seq_one_letter_code
_entity_poly.pdbx_strand_id
1 'polypeptide(L)'
;MPATIYQQSPVVPSVTISINYRPKEFLSFDITEASQGEIVWYGNEAIALRCQIRDTTYTFDRDHLDIMSQGERNLLYSQLGIEGRKLEASLA
;
A
#
# COMPACT_ATOMS: atom_id res chain seq x y z
N MET A 1 -6.38 -34.21 29.41
CA MET A 1 -6.44 -33.94 27.95
C MET A 1 -5.84 -32.57 27.72
N PRO A 2 -4.76 -32.39 26.94
CA PRO A 2 -4.22 -31.06 26.69
C PRO A 2 -5.10 -30.33 25.66
N ALA A 3 -5.36 -29.06 25.92
CA ALA A 3 -6.11 -28.18 25.03
C ALA A 3 -5.28 -27.84 23.79
N THR A 4 -5.81 -28.16 22.62
CA THR A 4 -5.24 -27.73 21.33
C THR A 4 -5.35 -26.21 21.24
N ILE A 5 -4.24 -25.50 21.39
CA ILE A 5 -4.15 -24.07 21.12
C ILE A 5 -4.13 -23.90 19.60
N TYR A 6 -5.27 -23.54 19.03
CA TYR A 6 -5.32 -23.01 17.67
C TYR A 6 -4.66 -21.63 17.71
N GLN A 7 -3.37 -21.57 17.39
CA GLN A 7 -2.73 -20.31 16.99
C GLN A 7 -3.36 -19.90 15.66
N GLN A 8 -4.46 -19.15 15.75
CA GLN A 8 -4.94 -18.32 14.65
C GLN A 8 -3.84 -17.29 14.41
N SER A 9 -2.91 -17.62 13.52
CA SER A 9 -2.05 -16.62 12.90
C SER A 9 -2.99 -15.53 12.38
N PRO A 10 -2.75 -14.25 12.64
CA PRO A 10 -3.59 -13.20 12.11
C PRO A 10 -3.60 -13.39 10.60
N VAL A 11 -4.74 -13.83 10.06
CA VAL A 11 -4.94 -13.99 8.62
C VAL A 11 -4.95 -12.57 8.10
N VAL A 12 -3.78 -12.08 7.71
CA VAL A 12 -3.67 -10.81 7.00
C VAL A 12 -4.49 -11.03 5.74
N PRO A 13 -5.58 -10.27 5.52
CA PRO A 13 -6.41 -10.45 4.35
C PRO A 13 -5.54 -10.19 3.12
N SER A 14 -5.32 -11.24 2.33
CA SER A 14 -4.64 -11.15 1.04
C SER A 14 -5.56 -10.39 0.09
N VAL A 15 -5.27 -9.10 -0.12
CA VAL A 15 -5.98 -8.25 -1.04
C VAL A 15 -5.07 -7.99 -2.22
N THR A 16 -5.50 -8.43 -3.41
CA THR A 16 -4.79 -8.16 -4.65
C THR A 16 -5.19 -6.78 -5.17
N ILE A 17 -4.23 -5.86 -5.21
CA ILE A 17 -4.37 -4.53 -5.80
C ILE A 17 -3.89 -4.62 -7.25
N SER A 18 -4.69 -4.11 -8.18
CA SER A 18 -4.33 -4.04 -9.60
C SER A 18 -4.51 -2.62 -10.11
N ILE A 19 -3.42 -1.98 -10.51
CA ILE A 19 -3.42 -0.60 -11.00
C ILE A 19 -2.75 -0.49 -12.38
N ASN A 20 -3.18 0.49 -13.16
CA ASN A 20 -2.47 0.93 -14.34
C ASN A 20 -1.29 1.81 -13.91
N TYR A 21 -0.08 1.25 -13.88
CA TYR A 21 1.10 1.96 -13.39
C TYR A 21 1.78 2.79 -14.49
N ARG A 22 1.72 2.33 -15.74
CA ARG A 22 2.21 3.10 -16.90
C ARG A 22 1.28 2.89 -18.08
N PRO A 23 1.38 3.70 -19.15
CA PRO A 23 0.65 3.43 -20.38
C PRO A 23 0.93 2.00 -20.87
N LYS A 24 -0.08 1.13 -20.76
CA LYS A 24 -0.05 -0.30 -21.12
C LYS A 24 0.73 -1.22 -20.16
N GLU A 25 1.11 -0.75 -18.96
CA GLU A 25 1.69 -1.62 -17.92
C GLU A 25 0.77 -1.65 -16.70
N PHE A 26 0.29 -2.86 -16.40
CA PHE A 26 -0.51 -3.13 -15.21
C PHE A 26 0.40 -3.67 -14.11
N LEU A 27 0.32 -3.07 -12.93
CA LEU A 27 0.94 -3.60 -11.74
C LEU A 27 -0.14 -4.33 -10.93
N SER A 28 0.04 -5.63 -10.73
CA SER A 28 -0.83 -6.45 -9.89
C SER A 28 0.00 -7.14 -8.81
N PHE A 29 -0.38 -6.90 -7.56
CA PHE A 29 0.35 -7.40 -6.40
C PHE A 29 -0.61 -7.67 -5.24
N ASP A 30 -0.29 -8.66 -4.42
CA ASP A 30 -0.93 -8.82 -3.13
C ASP A 30 -0.35 -7.83 -2.13
N ILE A 31 -1.20 -7.28 -1.28
CA ILE A 31 -0.79 -6.28 -0.33
C ILE A 31 0.32 -6.77 0.61
N THR A 32 0.33 -8.06 0.94
CA THR A 32 1.39 -8.67 1.78
C THR A 32 2.77 -8.64 1.12
N GLU A 33 2.83 -8.45 -0.20
CA GLU A 33 4.07 -8.30 -0.96
C GLU A 33 4.64 -6.88 -0.90
N ALA A 34 3.84 -5.91 -0.42
CA ALA A 34 4.26 -4.53 -0.24
C ALA A 34 4.97 -4.34 1.11
N SER A 35 6.12 -3.65 1.07
CA SER A 35 6.98 -3.38 2.22
C SER A 35 7.73 -2.05 2.04
N GLN A 36 8.47 -1.63 3.07
CA GLN A 36 9.35 -0.45 3.04
C GLN A 36 8.68 0.82 2.49
N GLY A 37 7.53 1.16 3.05
CA GLY A 37 6.77 2.32 2.61
C GLY A 37 7.35 3.64 3.13
N GLU A 38 7.38 4.65 2.26
CA GLU A 38 7.81 6.01 2.56
C GLU A 38 6.93 7.01 1.82
N ILE A 39 6.54 8.09 2.50
CA ILE A 39 5.93 9.23 1.83
C ILE A 39 7.05 10.09 1.21
N VAL A 40 6.95 10.35 -0.09
CA VAL A 40 7.86 11.25 -0.82
C VAL A 40 7.35 12.67 -0.66
N TRP A 41 8.21 13.55 -0.16
CA TRP A 41 7.89 14.96 0.11
C TRP A 41 8.59 15.90 -0.89
N TYR A 42 7.90 16.94 -1.32
CA TYR A 42 8.45 18.09 -2.00
C TYR A 42 8.19 19.35 -1.16
N GLY A 43 9.21 19.77 -0.40
CA GLY A 43 9.04 20.78 0.64
C GLY A 43 8.14 20.27 1.76
N ASN A 44 6.99 20.92 1.97
CA ASN A 44 5.99 20.53 2.99
C ASN A 44 4.81 19.74 2.40
N GLU A 45 4.85 19.42 1.10
CA GLU A 45 3.78 18.72 0.41
C GLU A 45 4.19 17.26 0.15
N ALA A 46 3.35 16.30 0.56
CA ALA A 46 3.52 14.91 0.13
C ALA A 46 3.05 14.77 -1.33
N ILE A 47 3.94 14.28 -2.19
CA ILE A 47 3.69 14.20 -3.64
C ILE A 47 3.50 12.77 -4.15
N ALA A 48 4.00 11.77 -3.42
CA ALA A 48 3.87 10.37 -3.79
C ALA A 48 4.06 9.44 -2.61
N LEU A 49 3.61 8.20 -2.76
CA LEU A 49 3.94 7.06 -1.92
C LEU A 49 5.00 6.21 -2.62
N ARG A 50 6.15 5.99 -1.99
CA ARG A 50 7.14 5.02 -2.44
C ARG A 50 7.05 3.76 -1.58
N CYS A 51 7.08 2.59 -2.20
CA CYS A 51 7.19 1.32 -1.47
C CYS A 51 7.89 0.26 -2.31
N GLN A 52 8.25 -0.85 -1.68
CA GLN A 52 8.87 -1.99 -2.34
C GLN A 52 7.84 -3.12 -2.48
N ILE A 53 7.66 -3.63 -3.69
CA ILE A 53 6.79 -4.76 -4.03
C ILE A 53 7.65 -5.78 -4.77
N ARG A 54 7.73 -7.02 -4.25
CA ARG A 54 8.57 -8.10 -4.82
C ARG A 54 10.00 -7.61 -5.13
N ASP A 55 10.64 -7.02 -4.12
CA ASP A 55 11.97 -6.42 -4.20
C ASP A 55 12.14 -5.22 -5.16
N THR A 56 11.09 -4.81 -5.86
CA THR A 56 11.11 -3.69 -6.81
C THR A 56 10.49 -2.45 -6.17
N THR A 57 11.17 -1.31 -6.27
CA THR A 57 10.66 -0.04 -5.76
C THR A 57 9.66 0.58 -6.75
N TYR A 58 8.44 0.83 -6.27
CA TYR A 58 7.38 1.54 -6.98
C TYR A 58 7.10 2.89 -6.31
N THR A 59 6.66 3.85 -7.12
CA THR A 59 6.28 5.19 -6.67
C THR A 59 4.89 5.49 -7.20
N PHE A 60 3.91 5.53 -6.31
CA PHE A 60 2.52 5.85 -6.58
C PHE A 60 2.27 7.33 -6.30
N ASP A 61 2.08 8.11 -7.35
CA ASP A 61 1.60 9.49 -7.25
C ASP A 61 0.07 9.55 -7.00
N ARG A 62 -0.49 10.76 -7.02
CA ARG A 62 -1.93 11.02 -6.86
C ARG A 62 -2.78 10.19 -7.83
N ASP A 63 -2.42 10.15 -9.11
CA ASP A 63 -3.22 9.50 -10.13
C ASP A 63 -3.26 7.99 -9.91
N HIS A 64 -2.13 7.40 -9.51
CA HIS A 64 -2.08 5.97 -9.16
C HIS A 64 -2.93 5.63 -7.93
N LEU A 65 -2.90 6.49 -6.91
CA LEU A 65 -3.66 6.31 -5.68
C LEU A 65 -5.16 6.55 -5.91
N ASP A 66 -5.53 7.48 -6.78
CA ASP A 66 -6.94 7.78 -7.08
C ASP A 66 -7.67 6.60 -7.73
N ILE A 67 -6.94 5.81 -8.53
CA ILE A 67 -7.45 4.56 -9.12
C ILE A 67 -7.77 3.50 -8.05
N MET A 68 -7.08 3.53 -6.91
CA MET A 68 -7.33 2.59 -5.81
C MET A 68 -8.54 3.02 -4.99
N SER A 69 -9.36 2.05 -4.61
CA SER A 69 -10.46 2.27 -3.67
C SER A 69 -9.92 2.75 -2.32
N GLN A 70 -10.70 3.55 -1.60
CA GLN A 70 -10.31 4.02 -0.25
C GLN A 70 -9.93 2.87 0.70
N GLY A 71 -10.62 1.72 0.59
CA GLY A 71 -10.27 0.51 1.35
C GLY A 71 -8.90 -0.08 0.99
N GLU A 72 -8.57 -0.14 -0.31
CA GLU A 72 -7.28 -0.64 -0.80
C GLU A 72 -6.14 0.29 -0.36
N ARG A 73 -6.34 1.61 -0.45
CA ARG A 73 -5.38 2.60 0.05
C ARG A 73 -5.15 2.45 1.55
N ASN A 74 -6.21 2.37 2.34
CA ASN A 74 -6.09 2.23 3.80
C ASN A 74 -5.36 0.95 4.21
N LEU A 75 -5.65 -0.17 3.54
CA LEU A 75 -4.94 -1.41 3.76
C LEU A 75 -3.46 -1.26 3.37
N LEU A 76 -3.17 -0.60 2.24
CA LEU A 76 -1.79 -0.41 1.76
C LEU A 76 -1.00 0.44 2.74
N TYR A 77 -1.57 1.55 3.21
CA TYR A 77 -0.95 2.40 4.23
C TYR A 77 -0.74 1.65 5.54
N SER A 78 -1.73 0.86 5.98
CA SER A 78 -1.61 0.04 7.19
C SER A 78 -0.49 -1.00 7.06
N GLN A 79 -0.40 -1.66 5.92
CA GLN A 79 0.63 -2.66 5.63
C GLN A 79 2.03 -2.03 5.60
N LEU A 80 2.13 -0.83 5.02
CA LEU A 80 3.37 -0.08 4.90
C LEU A 80 3.76 0.67 6.19
N GLY A 81 2.88 0.70 7.20
CA GLY A 81 3.11 1.44 8.45
C GLY A 81 3.08 2.96 8.27
N ILE A 82 2.38 3.46 7.25
CA ILE A 82 2.33 4.87 6.89
C ILE A 82 1.05 5.52 7.42
N GLU A 83 1.16 6.76 7.91
CA GLU A 83 0.01 7.60 8.20
C GLU A 83 -0.65 8.11 6.90
N GLY A 84 -1.52 7.28 6.31
CA GLY A 84 -2.24 7.60 5.06
C GLY A 84 -2.98 8.94 5.08
N ARG A 85 -3.44 9.38 6.26
CA ARG A 85 -4.11 10.69 6.43
C ARG A 85 -3.20 11.87 6.10
N LYS A 86 -1.91 11.80 6.38
CA LYS A 86 -0.95 12.88 6.04
C LYS A 86 -0.74 12.95 4.53
N LEU A 87 -0.62 11.79 3.89
CA LEU A 87 -0.50 11.69 2.45
C LEU A 87 -1.77 12.20 1.74
N GLU A 88 -2.95 11.73 2.15
CA GLU A 88 -4.21 12.17 1.53
C GLU A 88 -4.52 13.66 1.79
N ALA A 89 -4.15 14.21 2.96
CA ALA A 89 -4.34 15.63 3.24
C ALA A 89 -3.43 16.55 2.40
N SER A 90 -2.24 16.07 2.04
CA SER A 90 -1.31 16.81 1.17
C SER A 90 -1.61 16.63 -0.31
N LEU A 91 -2.24 15.51 -0.69
CA LEU A 91 -2.65 15.22 -2.07
C LEU A 91 -4.05 15.73 -2.42
N ALA A 92 -4.81 16.30 -1.47
CA ALA A 92 -6.15 16.84 -1.69
C ALA A 92 -6.11 18.13 -2.52
#